data_AF-A0A0B4X7Z4-F1
#
_entry.id   AF-A0A0B4X7Z4-F1
#
_cell.length_a   1.000
_cell.length_b   1.000
_cell.length_c   1.000
_cell.angle_alpha   90.00
_cell.angle_beta   90.00
_cell.angle_gamma   90.00
#
_symmetry.space_group_name_H-M   'P 1'
#
loop_
_entity.id
_entity.type
_entity.pdbx_description
1 polymer ?
#
loop_
_entity_poly.entity_id
_entity_poly.type
_entity_poly.pdbx_seq_one_letter_code
_entity_poly.pdbx_strand_id
1 'polypeptide(L)'
;MTNFAAVSEREFALALEAMTDDELFELMAELEKQSEALNRTSATDEVFAKIALTESAIERRFPGQMLLPYKEWKNRPDHLTLQ
;
A
#
# COMPACT_ATOMS: atom_id res chain seq x y z
N MET A 1 24.76 8.15 -12.63
CA MET A 1 24.03 6.87 -12.48
C MET A 1 22.57 7.23 -12.30
N THR A 2 21.72 6.89 -13.26
CA THR A 2 20.26 7.02 -13.12
C THR A 2 19.82 6.16 -11.94
N ASN A 3 19.10 6.76 -10.99
CA ASN A 3 18.61 6.05 -9.80
C ASN A 3 17.46 5.12 -10.22
N PHE A 4 17.77 3.87 -10.57
CA PHE A 4 16.77 2.87 -10.97
C PHE A 4 15.69 2.66 -9.91
N ALA A 5 16.01 2.83 -8.62
CA ALA A 5 15.03 2.79 -7.54
C ALA A 5 13.97 3.90 -7.68
N ALA A 6 14.39 5.14 -7.97
CA ALA A 6 13.46 6.26 -8.18
C ALA A 6 12.59 6.09 -9.44
N VAL A 7 13.08 5.37 -10.46
CA VAL A 7 12.27 5.00 -11.63
C VAL A 7 11.22 3.97 -11.22
N SER A 8 11.62 2.94 -10.47
CA SER A 8 10.70 1.90 -9.97
C SER A 8 9.63 2.45 -9.02
N GLU A 9 9.96 3.41 -8.14
CA GLU A 9 9.00 4.08 -7.26
C GLU A 9 7.98 4.89 -8.06
N ARG A 10 8.44 5.58 -9.11
CA ARG A 10 7.56 6.35 -9.99
C ARG A 10 6.62 5.46 -10.80
N GLU A 11 7.14 4.36 -11.35
CA GLU A 11 6.33 3.37 -12.07
C GLU A 11 5.29 2.74 -11.15
N PHE A 12 5.69 2.41 -9.92
CA PHE A 12 4.76 1.92 -8.91
C PHE A 12 3.68 2.96 -8.58
N ALA A 13 4.06 4.21 -8.33
CA ALA A 13 3.10 5.29 -8.07
C ALA A 13 2.10 5.50 -9.23
N LEU A 14 2.54 5.36 -10.48
CA LEU A 14 1.65 5.40 -11.65
C LEU A 14 0.69 4.22 -11.69
N ALA A 15 1.14 3.01 -11.33
CA ALA A 15 0.28 1.85 -11.22
C ALA A 15 -0.78 2.03 -10.12
N LEU A 16 -0.40 2.62 -8.97
CA LEU A 16 -1.33 2.95 -7.91
C LEU A 16 -2.43 3.90 -8.40
N GLU A 17 -2.13 4.91 -9.22
CA GLU A 17 -3.15 5.84 -9.74
C GLU A 17 -4.21 5.15 -10.61
N ALA A 18 -3.88 4.01 -11.25
CA ALA A 18 -4.78 3.26 -12.10
C ALA A 18 -5.69 2.27 -11.35
N MET A 19 -5.37 1.96 -10.09
CA MET A 19 -6.16 1.03 -9.26
C MET A 19 -7.47 1.67 -8.79
N THR A 20 -8.49 0.86 -8.58
CA THR A 20 -9.69 1.25 -7.82
C THR A 20 -9.36 1.42 -6.33
N ASP A 21 -10.32 1.91 -5.55
CA ASP A 21 -10.14 2.06 -4.09
C ASP A 21 -10.02 0.69 -3.41
N ASP A 22 -10.86 -0.27 -3.79
CA ASP A 22 -10.79 -1.63 -3.21
C ASP A 22 -9.47 -2.32 -3.56
N GLU A 23 -9.00 -2.25 -4.81
CA GLU A 23 -7.70 -2.82 -5.21
C GLU A 23 -6.53 -2.17 -4.45
N LEU A 24 -6.58 -0.86 -4.21
CA LEU A 24 -5.57 -0.15 -3.44
C LEU A 24 -5.57 -0.59 -1.97
N PHE A 25 -6.75 -0.82 -1.38
CA PHE A 25 -6.89 -1.31 -0.02
C PHE A 25 -6.46 -2.77 0.14
N GLU A 26 -6.78 -3.63 -0.83
CA GLU A 26 -6.28 -5.01 -0.87
C GLU A 26 -4.75 -5.06 -0.96
N LEU A 27 -4.15 -4.23 -1.81
CA LEU A 27 -2.71 -4.11 -1.91
C LEU A 27 -2.08 -3.66 -0.59
N MET A 28 -2.66 -2.65 0.08
CA MET A 28 -2.19 -2.18 1.39
C MET A 28 -2.22 -3.31 2.42
N ALA A 29 -3.31 -4.09 2.48
CA ALA A 29 -3.44 -5.21 3.40
C ALA A 29 -2.40 -6.32 3.14
N GLU A 30 -2.14 -6.64 1.88
CA GLU A 30 -1.13 -7.63 1.51
C GLU A 30 0.30 -7.14 1.83
N LEU A 31 0.60 -5.85 1.59
CA LEU A 31 1.89 -5.26 1.96
C LEU A 31 2.11 -5.25 3.48
N GLU A 32 1.08 -4.95 4.28
CA GLU A 32 1.14 -5.07 5.75
C GLU A 32 1.49 -6.50 6.16
N LYS A 33 0.79 -7.50 5.61
CA LYS A 33 1.06 -8.92 5.89
C LYS A 33 2.47 -9.36 5.48
N GLN A 34 2.95 -8.91 4.33
CA GLN A 34 4.32 -9.17 3.89
C GLN A 34 5.34 -8.54 4.85
N SER A 35 5.08 -7.32 5.33
CA SER A 35 5.97 -6.63 6.27
C SER A 35 6.10 -7.38 7.60
N GLU A 36 5.01 -8.00 8.08
CA GLU A 36 5.00 -8.82 9.29
C GLU A 36 5.76 -10.14 9.12
N ALA A 37 5.73 -10.73 7.93
CA ALA A 37 6.39 -12.00 7.63
C ALA A 37 7.90 -11.88 7.35
N LEU A 38 8.41 -10.66 7.09
CA LEU A 38 9.81 -10.46 6.71
C LEU A 38 10.73 -10.32 7.92
N ASN A 39 11.83 -11.06 7.89
CA ASN A 39 12.98 -10.79 8.75
C ASN A 39 13.77 -9.61 8.18
N ARG A 40 14.21 -8.67 9.04
CA ARG A 40 14.88 -7.38 8.69
C ARG A 40 15.97 -7.54 7.62
N THR A 41 15.59 -7.45 6.35
CA THR A 41 16.42 -7.62 5.15
C THR A 41 16.15 -6.47 4.18
N SER A 42 16.90 -6.37 3.09
CA SER A 42 16.66 -5.35 2.06
C SER A 42 15.28 -5.46 1.40
N ALA A 43 14.67 -6.66 1.40
CA ALA A 43 13.29 -6.85 0.96
C ALA A 43 12.29 -6.17 1.90
N THR A 44 12.61 -6.07 3.19
CA THR A 44 11.81 -5.34 4.17
C THR A 44 11.77 -3.84 3.84
N ASP A 45 12.91 -3.26 3.46
CA ASP A 45 12.99 -1.84 3.09
C ASP A 45 12.15 -1.53 1.83
N GLU A 46 12.15 -2.43 0.85
CA GLU A 46 11.32 -2.30 -0.36
C GLU A 46 9.82 -2.38 -0.04
N VAL A 47 9.41 -3.30 0.84
CA VAL A 47 8.01 -3.40 1.29
C VAL A 47 7.59 -2.13 2.04
N PHE A 48 8.43 -1.59 2.93
CA PHE A 48 8.12 -0.34 3.62
C PHE A 48 8.03 0.86 2.67
N ALA A 49 8.88 0.92 1.64
CA ALA A 49 8.77 1.95 0.61
C ALA A 49 7.44 1.85 -0.16
N LYS A 50 7.02 0.63 -0.52
CA LYS A 50 5.73 0.38 -1.19
C LYS A 50 4.54 0.71 -0.28
N ILE A 51 4.62 0.41 1.01
CA ILE A 51 3.62 0.83 2.01
C ILE A 51 3.50 2.36 2.00
N ALA A 52 4.59 3.09 2.19
CA ALA A 52 4.56 4.57 2.23
C ALA A 52 3.99 5.20 0.94
N LEU A 53 4.29 4.63 -0.22
CA LEU A 53 3.72 5.07 -1.50
C LEU A 53 2.22 4.77 -1.60
N THR A 54 1.78 3.62 -1.08
CA THR A 54 0.37 3.21 -1.03
C THR A 54 -0.42 4.10 -0.06
N GLU A 55 0.11 4.39 1.13
CA GLU A 55 -0.46 5.34 2.08
C GLU A 55 -0.62 6.74 1.46
N SER A 56 0.40 7.19 0.72
CA SER A 56 0.35 8.47 0.01
C SER A 56 -0.72 8.48 -1.09
N ALA A 57 -0.92 7.37 -1.80
CA ALA A 57 -1.97 7.25 -2.80
C ALA A 57 -3.37 7.28 -2.16
N ILE A 58 -3.55 6.62 -1.01
CA ILE A 58 -4.80 6.68 -0.23
C ILE A 58 -5.11 8.12 0.19
N GLU A 59 -4.13 8.83 0.76
CA GLU A 59 -4.31 10.24 1.19
C GLU A 59 -4.63 11.16 0.00
N ARG A 60 -4.05 10.93 -1.19
CA ARG A 60 -4.40 11.72 -2.40
C ARG A 60 -5.85 11.52 -2.83
N ARG A 61 -6.41 10.33 -2.65
CA ARG A 61 -7.81 10.01 -2.99
C ARG A 61 -8.81 10.47 -1.94
N PHE A 62 -8.40 10.44 -0.67
CA PHE A 62 -9.21 10.84 0.47
C PHE A 62 -8.51 11.93 1.31
N PRO A 63 -8.35 13.16 0.78
CA PRO A 63 -7.57 14.20 1.45
C PRO A 63 -8.07 14.49 2.86
N GLY A 64 -7.15 14.51 3.83
CA GLY A 64 -7.40 14.80 5.24
C GLY A 64 -7.98 13.63 6.04
N GLN A 65 -8.15 12.45 5.42
CA GLN A 65 -8.69 11.28 6.11
C GLN A 65 -7.61 10.27 6.53
N MET A 66 -6.36 10.45 6.08
CA MET A 66 -5.26 9.53 6.36
C MET A 66 -5.67 8.09 5.97
N LEU A 67 -5.39 7.11 6.83
CA LEU A 67 -5.78 5.71 6.64
C LEU A 67 -7.20 5.38 7.15
N LEU A 68 -8.03 6.37 7.48
CA LEU A 68 -9.39 6.09 7.95
C LEU A 68 -10.22 5.27 6.93
N PRO A 69 -10.24 5.61 5.63
CA PRO A 69 -11.03 4.85 4.64
C PRO A 69 -10.58 3.38 4.53
N TYR A 70 -9.27 3.14 4.57
CA TYR A 70 -8.70 1.79 4.58
C TYR A 70 -9.10 1.02 5.85
N LYS A 71 -9.05 1.66 7.02
CA LYS A 71 -9.47 1.03 8.29
C LYS A 71 -10.95 0.66 8.28
N GLU A 72 -11.81 1.54 7.76
CA GLU A 72 -13.24 1.25 7.63
C GLU A 72 -13.50 0.10 6.66
N TRP A 73 -12.80 0.08 5.51
CA TRP A 73 -12.84 -1.01 4.56
C TRP A 73 -12.42 -2.35 5.18
N LYS A 74 -11.29 -2.37 5.91
CA LYS A 74 -10.73 -3.59 6.55
C LYS A 74 -11.67 -4.18 7.61
N ASN A 75 -12.49 -3.33 8.24
CA ASN A 75 -13.45 -3.72 9.28
C ASN A 75 -14.82 -4.15 8.73
N ARG A 76 -15.02 -4.15 7.40
CA ARG A 76 -16.30 -4.57 6.83
C ARG A 76 -16.54 -6.07 7.09
N PRO A 77 -17.80 -6.48 7.34
CA PRO A 77 -18.13 -7.86 7.71
C PRO A 77 -17.80 -8.91 6.65
N ASP A 78 -17.80 -8.53 5.38
CA ASP A 78 -17.42 -9.36 4.23
C ASP A 78 -15.93 -9.74 4.25
N HIS A 79 -15.05 -8.81 4.64
CA HIS A 79 -13.60 -9.06 4.73
C HIS A 79 -13.17 -9.83 5.99
N LEU A 80 -13.97 -9.81 7.06
CA LEU A 80 -13.69 -10.53 8.32
C LEU A 80 -13.94 -12.05 8.23
N THR A 81 -14.52 -12.53 7.12
CA THR A 81 -14.86 -13.96 6.95
C THR A 81 -13.78 -14.80 6.26
N LEU A 82 -12.69 -14.18 5.80
CA LEU A 82 -11.60 -14.85 5.06
C LEU A 82 -10.22 -14.76 5.73
N GLN A 83 -10.15 -14.41 7.02
CA GLN A 83 -8.89 -14.42 7.79
C GLN A 83 -8.67 -15.72 8.57
#